data_AF-A0A367I7A9-F1
#
_entry.id   AF-A0A367I7A9-F1
#
_cell.length_a   1.000
_cell.length_b   1.000
_cell.length_c   1.000
_cell.angle_alpha   90.00
_cell.angle_beta   90.00
_cell.angle_gamma   90.00
#
_symmetry.space_group_name_H-M   'P 1'
#
loop_
_entity.id
_entity.type
_entity.pdbx_description
1 polymer ?
#
loop_
_entity_poly.entity_id
_entity_poly.type
_entity_poly.pdbx_seq_one_letter_code
_entity_poly.pdbx_strand_id
1 'polypeptide(L)'
;MKNGHVRRGCMVDDPFTGQRVVAFDLETTGLNVRKDRIVQYALIGSDSDGSTITVESLVNPQRSIPSESSAVHGITDSDVRSASTFEEHVDQLSEILDGAIVIGHNIERYDWRLLTAEYTRVGRLPPKPTTMIDTLRLAKRLKIPGRHDLGTLCRAADITLNNAHNAAADAGATLMLLWRWMSRYPREFRRSAEELQAWISSGNTNQDTLGPSLDDLESIPGSGGRLRKDGDSVVLAFGKHKARDLLVVANEEPGYIRWLCSPAGPLNQEAIDAVMELI
;
A
#
# COMPACT_ATOMS: atom_id res chain seq x y z
N MET A 1 48.30 -7.44 -3.86
CA MET A 1 47.47 -8.30 -4.73
C MET A 1 46.25 -8.77 -3.93
N LYS A 2 45.08 -8.38 -4.43
CA LYS A 2 43.71 -8.92 -4.22
C LYS A 2 43.02 -8.73 -2.85
N ASN A 3 42.34 -7.58 -2.78
CA ASN A 3 41.15 -7.29 -1.97
C ASN A 3 40.01 -8.27 -2.29
N GLY A 4 39.52 -8.99 -1.27
CA GLY A 4 38.24 -9.70 -1.33
C GLY A 4 37.09 -8.74 -1.02
N HIS A 5 36.60 -8.02 -2.04
CA HIS A 5 35.27 -7.41 -1.97
C HIS A 5 34.24 -8.53 -2.05
N VAL A 6 33.69 -8.91 -0.90
CA VAL A 6 32.41 -9.62 -0.85
C VAL A 6 31.37 -8.64 -1.39
N ARG A 7 30.96 -8.83 -2.64
CA ARG A 7 29.79 -8.15 -3.20
C ARG A 7 28.59 -8.56 -2.36
N ARG A 8 28.15 -7.68 -1.44
CA ARG A 8 26.82 -7.78 -0.83
C ARG A 8 25.82 -7.80 -1.98
N GLY A 9 25.03 -8.87 -2.05
CA GLY A 9 23.97 -9.00 -3.04
C GLY A 9 23.08 -7.76 -3.02
N CYS A 10 22.73 -7.29 -4.22
CA CYS A 10 21.79 -6.21 -4.47
C CYS A 10 20.53 -6.41 -3.61
N MET A 11 20.40 -5.66 -2.51
CA MET A 11 19.12 -5.45 -1.86
C MET A 11 18.32 -4.64 -2.86
N VAL A 12 17.15 -5.15 -3.25
CA VAL A 12 16.21 -4.35 -4.01
C VAL A 12 15.86 -3.15 -3.13
N ASP A 13 16.05 -1.94 -3.65
CA ASP A 13 15.86 -0.70 -2.90
C ASP A 13 14.49 -0.72 -2.20
N ASP A 14 14.49 -0.51 -0.88
CA ASP A 14 13.26 -0.38 -0.10
C ASP A 14 12.51 0.85 -0.64
N PRO A 15 11.20 0.70 -1.02
CA PRO A 15 10.39 1.77 -1.62
C PRO A 15 10.38 3.07 -0.82
N PHE A 16 10.74 3.00 0.45
CA PHE A 16 10.66 4.10 1.41
C PHE A 16 12.03 4.67 1.81
N THR A 17 13.12 4.19 1.21
CA THR A 17 14.47 4.61 1.56
C THR A 17 14.66 6.12 1.37
N GLY A 18 15.13 6.81 2.41
CA GLY A 18 15.41 8.25 2.37
C GLY A 18 14.17 9.13 2.29
N GLN A 19 12.98 8.57 2.50
CA GLN A 19 11.71 9.29 2.53
C GLN A 19 11.21 9.40 3.97
N ARG A 20 10.45 10.47 4.25
CA ARG A 20 9.66 10.55 5.47
C ARG A 20 8.44 9.64 5.33
N VAL A 21 8.25 8.74 6.30
CA VAL A 21 7.19 7.74 6.29
C VAL A 21 6.42 7.83 7.58
N VAL A 22 5.12 8.06 7.50
CA VAL A 22 4.29 8.31 8.69
C VAL A 22 2.99 7.54 8.57
N ALA A 23 2.72 6.67 9.53
CA ALA A 23 1.39 6.10 9.71
C ALA A 23 0.48 7.10 10.43
N PHE A 24 -0.73 7.25 9.91
CA PHE A 24 -1.72 8.23 10.33
C PHE A 24 -3.07 7.56 10.61
N ASP A 25 -3.67 7.93 11.74
CA ASP A 25 -4.97 7.43 12.18
C ASP A 25 -5.69 8.51 13.00
N LEU A 26 -7.03 8.47 13.00
CA LEU A 26 -7.90 9.44 13.67
C LEU A 26 -8.99 8.76 14.51
N GLU A 27 -9.25 9.35 15.68
CA GLU A 27 -10.53 9.17 16.36
C GLU A 27 -11.41 10.39 16.18
N THR A 28 -12.72 10.18 16.03
CA THR A 28 -13.65 11.27 15.68
C THR A 28 -15.00 11.20 16.38
N THR A 29 -15.74 12.31 16.31
CA THR A 29 -17.12 12.39 16.81
C THR A 29 -18.12 11.58 15.99
N GLY A 30 -17.71 10.85 14.95
CA GLY A 30 -18.61 10.05 14.12
C GLY A 30 -18.08 9.70 12.72
N LEU A 31 -18.89 9.01 11.92
CA LEU A 31 -18.46 8.45 10.63
C LEU A 31 -18.68 9.40 9.43
N ASN A 32 -19.30 10.56 9.61
CA ASN A 32 -19.61 11.48 8.52
C ASN A 32 -18.44 12.44 8.26
N VAL A 33 -17.62 12.12 7.25
CA VAL A 33 -16.43 12.91 6.88
C VAL A 33 -16.67 14.39 6.57
N ARG A 34 -17.92 14.82 6.33
CA ARG A 34 -18.24 16.24 6.10
C ARG A 34 -18.64 16.97 7.39
N LYS A 35 -19.25 16.28 8.35
CA LYS A 35 -19.88 16.90 9.53
C LYS A 35 -19.13 16.62 10.82
N ASP A 36 -18.54 15.45 10.93
CA ASP A 36 -17.86 15.02 12.15
C ASP A 36 -16.47 15.62 12.26
N ARG A 37 -15.99 15.63 13.51
CA ARG A 37 -14.81 16.37 13.96
C ARG A 37 -13.78 15.41 14.51
N ILE A 38 -12.52 15.77 14.35
CA ILE A 38 -11.40 15.02 14.91
C ILE A 38 -11.37 15.24 16.44
N VAL A 39 -11.20 14.16 17.20
CA VAL A 39 -11.01 14.20 18.66
C VAL A 39 -9.64 13.68 19.10
N GLN A 40 -8.97 12.90 18.25
CA GLN A 40 -7.59 12.47 18.42
C GLN A 40 -6.94 12.26 17.06
N TYR A 41 -5.64 12.49 16.97
CA TYR A 41 -4.82 12.02 15.84
C TYR A 41 -3.53 11.40 16.34
N ALA A 42 -2.94 10.53 15.51
CA ALA A 42 -1.58 10.05 15.71
C ALA A 42 -0.79 10.00 14.41
N LEU A 43 0.52 10.18 14.54
CA LEU A 43 1.55 10.16 13.51
C LEU A 43 2.73 9.34 14.02
N ILE A 44 2.92 8.15 13.49
CA ILE A 44 3.96 7.21 13.95
C ILE A 44 4.84 6.80 12.77
N GLY A 45 6.15 6.95 12.88
CA GLY A 45 7.06 6.55 11.80
C GLY A 45 8.45 7.14 11.94
N SER A 46 9.03 7.56 10.81
CA SER A 46 10.37 8.14 10.77
C SER A 46 10.51 9.23 9.71
N ASP A 47 11.39 10.19 9.98
CA ASP A 47 11.81 11.17 8.99
C ASP A 47 12.82 10.59 7.98
N SER A 48 13.09 11.34 6.92
CA SER A 48 14.02 11.01 5.84
C SER A 48 15.46 10.72 6.30
N ASP A 49 15.88 11.27 7.45
CA ASP A 49 17.16 11.00 8.10
C ASP A 49 17.13 9.79 9.05
N GLY A 50 15.97 9.14 9.19
CA GLY A 50 15.73 8.00 10.07
C GLY A 50 15.35 8.35 11.50
N SER A 51 15.26 9.64 11.86
CA SER A 51 14.78 10.07 13.19
C SER A 51 13.34 9.63 13.42
N THR A 52 13.01 9.24 14.65
CA THR A 52 11.67 8.73 14.99
C THR A 52 10.65 9.87 15.05
N ILE A 53 9.49 9.65 14.42
CA ILE A 53 8.30 10.50 14.54
C ILE A 53 7.29 9.77 15.42
N THR A 54 6.89 10.40 16.53
CA THR A 54 5.84 9.88 17.41
C THR A 54 5.07 11.09 17.95
N VAL A 55 3.96 11.40 17.30
CA VAL A 55 3.06 12.48 17.71
C VAL A 55 1.68 11.90 17.92
N GLU A 56 1.09 12.19 19.06
CA GLU A 56 -0.29 11.84 19.41
C GLU A 56 -0.88 13.05 20.14
N SER A 57 -2.09 13.44 19.79
CA SER A 57 -2.78 14.51 20.51
C SER A 57 -4.28 14.30 20.55
N LEU A 58 -4.88 14.67 21.67
CA LEU A 58 -6.30 14.96 21.75
C LEU A 58 -6.56 16.31 21.09
N VAL A 59 -7.75 16.46 20.52
CA VAL A 59 -8.22 17.67 19.84
C VAL A 59 -9.58 18.03 20.40
N ASN A 60 -9.77 19.30 20.75
CA ASN A 60 -11.08 19.82 21.11
C ASN A 60 -11.94 19.97 19.84
N PRO A 61 -12.99 19.16 19.65
CA PRO A 61 -13.80 19.19 18.43
C PRO A 61 -14.78 20.38 18.40
N GLN A 62 -14.81 21.21 19.45
CA GLN A 62 -15.73 22.33 19.64
C GLN A 62 -17.21 21.94 19.48
N ARG A 63 -17.55 20.69 19.83
CA ARG A 63 -18.89 20.12 19.87
C ARG A 63 -18.92 18.94 20.84
N SER A 64 -20.11 18.51 21.26
CA SER A 64 -20.22 17.28 22.05
C SER A 64 -19.83 16.05 21.23
N ILE A 65 -19.08 15.15 21.86
CA ILE A 65 -18.76 13.81 21.36
C ILE A 65 -19.96 12.90 21.64
N PRO A 66 -20.57 12.26 20.62
CA PRO A 66 -21.65 11.30 20.83
C PRO A 66 -21.22 10.13 21.71
N SER A 67 -22.13 9.65 22.57
CA SER A 67 -21.85 8.54 23.50
C SER A 67 -21.41 7.26 22.79
N GLU A 68 -21.90 7.02 21.58
CA GLU A 68 -21.56 5.88 20.73
C GLU A 68 -20.11 5.95 20.24
N SER A 69 -19.60 7.15 19.92
CA SER A 69 -18.19 7.37 19.58
C SER A 69 -17.31 7.18 20.82
N SER A 70 -17.69 7.80 21.94
CA SER A 70 -16.97 7.61 23.21
C SER A 70 -16.93 6.15 23.67
N ALA A 71 -17.98 5.36 23.40
CA ALA A 71 -18.00 3.94 23.72
C ALA A 71 -17.02 3.11 22.87
N VAL A 72 -16.60 3.62 21.70
CA VAL A 72 -15.63 2.96 20.82
C VAL A 72 -14.21 3.32 21.24
N HIS A 73 -13.86 4.61 21.28
CA HIS A 73 -12.48 5.07 21.49
C HIS A 73 -12.17 5.53 22.92
N GLY A 74 -13.17 5.56 23.81
CA GLY A 74 -13.00 5.90 25.23
C GLY A 74 -12.79 7.39 25.55
N ILE A 75 -12.82 8.27 24.54
CA ILE A 75 -12.60 9.72 24.72
C ILE A 75 -13.95 10.42 24.94
N THR A 76 -14.02 11.22 26.00
CA THR A 76 -15.21 11.95 26.43
C THR A 76 -15.06 13.45 26.24
N ASP A 77 -16.17 14.19 26.32
CA ASP A 77 -16.16 15.65 26.36
C ASP A 77 -15.27 16.23 27.47
N SER A 78 -15.05 15.47 28.55
CA SER A 78 -14.19 15.92 29.66
C SER A 78 -12.71 15.84 29.33
N ASP A 79 -12.29 14.85 28.55
CA ASP A 79 -10.88 14.64 28.18
C ASP A 79 -10.37 15.71 27.22
N VAL A 80 -11.25 16.18 26.31
CA VAL A 80 -10.89 17.15 25.27
C VAL A 80 -11.21 18.60 25.65
N ARG A 81 -11.81 18.85 26.82
CA ARG A 81 -12.29 20.18 27.22
C ARG A 81 -11.19 21.24 27.22
N SER A 82 -10.00 20.87 27.70
CA SER A 82 -8.81 21.74 27.76
C SER A 82 -7.80 21.45 26.66
N ALA A 83 -8.10 20.55 25.73
CA ALA A 83 -7.24 20.28 24.58
C ALA A 83 -7.28 21.46 23.61
N SER A 84 -6.21 21.60 22.82
CA SER A 84 -6.15 22.57 21.73
C SER A 84 -7.19 22.24 20.65
N THR A 85 -7.68 23.28 19.99
CA THR A 85 -8.56 23.18 18.83
C THR A 85 -7.78 22.70 17.61
N PHE A 86 -8.48 22.17 16.60
CA PHE A 86 -7.83 21.71 15.37
C PHE A 86 -6.94 22.79 14.71
N GLU A 87 -7.36 24.06 14.73
CA GLU A 87 -6.63 25.18 14.15
C GLU A 87 -5.20 25.30 14.69
N GLU A 88 -5.02 25.05 15.99
CA GLU A 88 -3.72 25.12 16.67
C GLU A 88 -2.78 23.96 16.28
N HIS A 89 -3.31 22.86 15.74
CA HIS A 89 -2.53 21.69 15.30
C HIS A 89 -2.13 21.76 13.81
N VAL A 90 -2.70 22.68 13.04
CA VAL A 90 -2.52 22.76 11.58
C VAL A 90 -1.06 22.86 11.18
N ASP A 91 -0.28 23.69 11.86
CA ASP A 91 1.11 23.95 11.46
C ASP A 91 1.97 22.70 11.67
N GLN A 92 1.84 22.04 12.83
CA GLN A 92 2.53 20.79 13.13
C GLN A 92 2.13 19.65 12.18
N LEU A 93 0.82 19.48 11.94
CA LEU A 93 0.32 18.46 11.01
C LEU A 93 0.86 18.68 9.60
N SER A 94 0.89 19.94 9.14
CA SER A 94 1.40 20.27 7.81
C SER A 94 2.90 20.04 7.71
N GLU A 95 3.67 20.44 8.73
CA GLU A 95 5.12 20.24 8.76
C GLU A 95 5.50 18.76 8.62
N ILE A 96 4.73 17.86 9.23
CA ILE A 96 5.01 16.41 9.21
C ILE A 96 4.47 15.75 7.94
N LEU A 97 3.23 16.05 7.55
CA LEU A 97 2.51 15.33 6.49
C LEU A 97 2.82 15.83 5.07
N ASP A 98 3.24 17.08 4.90
CA ASP A 98 3.57 17.62 3.58
C ASP A 98 4.86 16.95 3.05
N GLY A 99 4.80 16.45 1.81
CA GLY A 99 5.89 15.70 1.21
C GLY A 99 6.16 14.30 1.79
N ALA A 100 5.39 13.86 2.79
CA ALA A 100 5.56 12.53 3.40
C ALA A 100 4.89 11.41 2.58
N ILE A 101 5.38 10.19 2.77
CA ILE A 101 4.63 8.97 2.48
C ILE A 101 3.72 8.70 3.67
N VAL A 102 2.42 8.81 3.45
CA VAL A 102 1.41 8.64 4.50
C VAL A 102 0.79 7.26 4.39
N ILE A 103 0.83 6.50 5.47
CA ILE A 103 0.27 5.15 5.56
C ILE A 103 -0.96 5.21 6.46
N GLY A 104 -2.03 4.52 6.09
CA GLY A 104 -3.17 4.35 6.99
C GLY A 104 -4.02 3.16 6.59
N HIS A 105 -5.08 2.91 7.35
CA HIS A 105 -6.01 1.82 7.09
C HIS A 105 -7.36 2.38 6.65
N ASN A 106 -7.77 2.17 5.39
CA ASN A 106 -8.95 2.84 4.79
C ASN A 106 -8.82 4.39 4.72
N ILE A 107 -7.58 4.88 4.80
CA ILE A 107 -7.20 6.30 4.95
C ILE A 107 -7.78 7.22 3.89
N GLU A 108 -7.76 6.83 2.61
CA GLU A 108 -8.25 7.68 1.51
C GLU A 108 -9.77 7.92 1.60
N ARG A 109 -10.51 6.97 2.19
CA ARG A 109 -11.98 7.03 2.25
C ARG A 109 -12.48 7.68 3.54
N TYR A 110 -11.65 7.72 4.59
CA TYR A 110 -12.05 8.17 5.90
C TYR A 110 -11.12 9.26 6.45
N ASP A 111 -9.98 8.89 7.02
CA ASP A 111 -9.12 9.75 7.82
C ASP A 111 -8.65 10.98 7.04
N TRP A 112 -8.16 10.77 5.81
CA TRP A 112 -7.66 11.85 4.97
C TRP A 112 -8.77 12.83 4.55
N ARG A 113 -10.00 12.32 4.37
CA ARG A 113 -11.17 13.17 4.02
C ARG A 113 -11.61 14.01 5.21
N LEU A 114 -11.58 13.44 6.42
CA LEU A 114 -11.85 14.17 7.66
C LEU A 114 -10.78 15.24 7.91
N LEU A 115 -9.51 14.89 7.76
CA LEU A 115 -8.40 15.83 7.85
C LEU A 115 -8.59 16.99 6.86
N THR A 116 -8.83 16.68 5.58
CA THR A 116 -9.09 17.69 4.54
C THR A 116 -10.28 18.58 4.89
N ALA A 117 -11.35 18.01 5.45
CA ALA A 117 -12.52 18.77 5.87
C ALA A 117 -12.20 19.72 7.04
N GLU A 118 -11.41 19.29 8.03
CA GLU A 118 -10.94 20.15 9.11
C GLU A 118 -10.07 21.31 8.61
N TYR A 119 -9.10 21.04 7.73
CA TYR A 119 -8.30 22.09 7.09
C TYR A 119 -9.18 23.11 6.35
N THR A 120 -10.20 22.62 5.63
CA THR A 120 -11.15 23.49 4.93
C THR A 120 -11.94 24.37 5.90
N ARG A 121 -12.37 23.85 7.06
CA ARG A 121 -13.14 24.61 8.06
C ARG A 121 -12.36 25.76 8.66
N VAL A 122 -11.04 25.61 8.81
CA VAL A 122 -10.14 26.65 9.34
C VAL A 122 -9.53 27.51 8.24
N GLY A 123 -9.97 27.36 6.98
CA GLY A 123 -9.50 28.18 5.86
C GLY A 123 -8.05 27.90 5.45
N ARG A 124 -7.54 26.68 5.68
CA ARG A 124 -6.17 26.27 5.36
C ARG A 124 -6.18 25.21 4.26
N LEU A 125 -5.10 25.16 3.48
CA LEU A 125 -4.91 24.10 2.48
C LEU A 125 -4.42 22.83 3.19
N PRO A 126 -4.98 21.65 2.86
CA PRO A 126 -4.49 20.40 3.42
C PRO A 126 -3.05 20.10 2.94
N PRO A 127 -2.27 19.34 3.73
CA PRO A 127 -0.94 18.89 3.33
C PRO A 127 -1.01 18.03 2.06
N LYS A 128 0.10 17.98 1.32
CA LYS A 128 0.25 17.22 0.09
C LYS A 128 1.28 16.11 0.30
N PRO A 129 0.85 14.89 0.66
CA PRO A 129 1.75 13.76 0.73
C PRO A 129 2.28 13.42 -0.67
N THR A 130 3.50 12.91 -0.75
CA THR A 130 4.06 12.40 -2.01
C THR A 130 3.31 11.15 -2.45
N THR A 131 2.98 10.30 -1.49
CA THR A 131 2.30 9.02 -1.70
C THR A 131 1.38 8.71 -0.52
N MET A 132 0.24 8.07 -0.78
CA MET A 132 -0.60 7.47 0.27
C MET A 132 -0.72 5.96 0.09
N ILE A 133 -0.46 5.21 1.16
CA ILE A 133 -0.56 3.75 1.21
C ILE A 133 -1.73 3.33 2.10
N ASP A 134 -2.81 2.85 1.48
CA ASP A 134 -3.97 2.30 2.17
C ASP A 134 -3.78 0.79 2.41
N THR A 135 -3.53 0.40 3.66
CA THR A 135 -3.27 -0.99 4.04
C THR A 135 -4.48 -1.91 3.85
N LEU A 136 -5.71 -1.39 3.87
CA LEU A 136 -6.91 -2.18 3.55
C LEU A 136 -6.89 -2.59 2.06
N ARG A 137 -6.58 -1.64 1.17
CA ARG A 137 -6.46 -1.92 -0.26
C ARG A 137 -5.26 -2.81 -0.54
N LEU A 138 -4.14 -2.58 0.15
CA LEU A 138 -2.96 -3.44 0.06
C LEU A 138 -3.30 -4.89 0.46
N ALA A 139 -4.05 -5.11 1.54
CA ALA A 139 -4.51 -6.43 1.94
C ALA A 139 -5.31 -7.12 0.83
N LYS A 140 -6.20 -6.38 0.15
CA LYS A 140 -6.95 -6.88 -1.01
C LYS A 140 -6.04 -7.24 -2.18
N ARG A 141 -5.05 -6.40 -2.47
CA ARG A 141 -4.08 -6.65 -3.55
C ARG A 141 -3.19 -7.85 -3.31
N LEU A 142 -2.72 -8.01 -2.08
CA LEU A 142 -1.98 -9.19 -1.62
C LEU A 142 -2.87 -10.43 -1.48
N LYS A 143 -4.18 -10.31 -1.74
CA LYS A 143 -5.17 -11.38 -1.62
C LYS A 143 -5.15 -12.04 -0.24
N ILE A 144 -4.96 -11.23 0.81
CA ILE A 144 -5.03 -11.72 2.19
C ILE A 144 -6.45 -12.26 2.42
N PRO A 145 -6.62 -13.51 2.85
CA PRO A 145 -7.94 -14.11 3.04
C PRO A 145 -8.65 -13.53 4.27
N GLY A 146 -9.98 -13.58 4.26
CA GLY A 146 -10.81 -13.20 5.41
C GLY A 146 -11.23 -11.73 5.41
N ARG A 147 -11.64 -11.24 6.60
CA ARG A 147 -12.04 -9.84 6.79
C ARG A 147 -10.80 -8.95 6.79
N HIS A 148 -10.97 -7.72 6.29
CA HIS A 148 -9.88 -6.75 6.15
C HIS A 148 -10.00 -5.58 7.11
N ASP A 149 -10.69 -5.75 8.24
CA ASP A 149 -10.55 -4.82 9.36
C ASP A 149 -9.15 -4.97 9.99
N LEU A 150 -8.59 -3.86 10.49
CA LEU A 150 -7.23 -3.77 11.00
C LEU A 150 -6.93 -4.86 12.04
N GLY A 151 -7.84 -5.06 13.01
CA GLY A 151 -7.67 -6.07 14.05
C GLY A 151 -7.57 -7.50 13.52
N THR A 152 -8.39 -7.86 12.53
CA THR A 152 -8.32 -9.18 11.89
C THR A 152 -7.01 -9.37 11.13
N LEU A 153 -6.56 -8.34 10.40
CA LEU A 153 -5.30 -8.40 9.65
C LEU A 153 -4.08 -8.44 10.57
N CYS A 154 -4.09 -7.68 11.66
CA CYS A 154 -3.05 -7.72 12.69
C CYS A 154 -2.95 -9.12 13.30
N ARG A 155 -4.09 -9.71 13.68
CA ARG A 155 -4.11 -11.09 14.19
C ARG A 155 -3.54 -12.09 13.19
N ALA A 156 -3.90 -11.97 11.90
CA ALA A 156 -3.39 -12.84 10.84
C ALA A 156 -1.88 -12.67 10.57
N ALA A 157 -1.30 -11.54 10.98
CA ALA A 157 0.12 -11.22 10.85
C ALA A 157 0.90 -11.36 12.17
N ASP A 158 0.31 -12.01 13.20
CA ASP A 158 0.88 -12.16 14.54
C ASP A 158 1.28 -10.83 15.20
N ILE A 159 0.46 -9.79 14.97
CA ILE A 159 0.56 -8.48 15.59
C ILE A 159 -0.45 -8.40 16.73
N THR A 160 0.04 -8.11 17.93
CA THR A 160 -0.83 -7.82 19.08
C THR A 160 -1.26 -6.37 19.02
N LEU A 161 -2.55 -6.14 18.75
CA LEU A 161 -3.17 -4.82 18.83
C LEU A 161 -3.84 -4.69 20.21
N ASN A 162 -3.12 -4.06 21.14
CA ASN A 162 -3.68 -3.64 22.42
C ASN A 162 -4.30 -2.24 22.27
N ASN A 163 -5.38 -1.95 22.98
CA ASN A 163 -6.08 -0.66 22.92
C ASN A 163 -6.54 -0.29 21.50
N ALA A 164 -7.18 -1.22 20.79
CA ALA A 164 -7.87 -0.89 19.53
C ALA A 164 -8.84 0.29 19.75
N HIS A 165 -8.97 1.16 18.75
CA HIS A 165 -9.66 2.45 18.85
C HIS A 165 -8.92 3.48 19.72
N ASN A 166 -7.60 3.45 19.63
CA ASN A 166 -6.72 4.55 20.03
C ASN A 166 -5.84 4.86 18.82
N ALA A 167 -5.80 6.13 18.43
CA ALA A 167 -5.13 6.53 17.18
C ALA A 167 -3.65 6.10 17.12
N ALA A 168 -2.90 6.20 18.23
CA ALA A 168 -1.49 5.82 18.24
C ALA A 168 -1.28 4.30 18.14
N ALA A 169 -2.13 3.52 18.82
CA ALA A 169 -2.10 2.06 18.73
C ALA A 169 -2.42 1.59 17.29
N ASP A 170 -3.46 2.16 16.68
CA ASP A 170 -3.91 1.78 15.34
C ASP A 170 -2.94 2.25 14.24
N ALA A 171 -2.38 3.47 14.35
CA ALA A 171 -1.31 3.94 13.47
C ALA A 171 -0.06 3.06 13.55
N GLY A 172 0.40 2.74 14.78
CA GLY A 172 1.56 1.89 14.99
C GLY A 172 1.35 0.46 14.47
N ALA A 173 0.18 -0.12 14.70
CA ALA A 173 -0.18 -1.43 14.18
C ALA A 173 -0.26 -1.45 12.65
N THR A 174 -0.79 -0.39 12.05
CA THR A 174 -0.85 -0.21 10.60
C THR A 174 0.56 -0.18 9.98
N LEU A 175 1.49 0.57 10.58
CA LEU A 175 2.88 0.61 10.13
C LEU A 175 3.55 -0.76 10.23
N MET A 176 3.36 -1.44 11.36
CA MET A 176 3.91 -2.77 11.58
C MET A 176 3.33 -3.81 10.60
N LEU A 177 2.05 -3.70 10.28
CA LEU A 177 1.38 -4.56 9.29
C LEU A 177 2.00 -4.40 7.90
N LEU A 178 2.27 -3.16 7.48
CA LEU A 178 2.98 -2.89 6.23
C LEU A 178 4.37 -3.55 6.20
N TRP A 179 5.17 -3.36 7.25
CA TRP A 179 6.51 -3.97 7.33
C TRP A 179 6.47 -5.50 7.31
N ARG A 180 5.47 -6.12 7.97
CA ARG A 180 5.26 -7.57 7.91
C ARG A 180 4.97 -8.04 6.49
N TRP A 181 4.15 -7.31 5.75
CA TRP A 181 3.86 -7.65 4.35
C TRP A 181 5.02 -7.39 3.41
N MET A 182 5.79 -6.32 3.59
CA MET A 182 7.03 -6.09 2.84
C MET A 182 7.99 -7.27 2.99
N SER A 183 8.14 -7.75 4.23
CA SER A 183 9.00 -8.90 4.54
C SER A 183 8.45 -10.21 3.94
N ARG A 184 7.13 -10.41 3.96
CA ARG A 184 6.48 -11.66 3.51
C ARG A 184 6.27 -11.74 2.00
N TYR A 185 6.07 -10.61 1.33
CA TYR A 185 5.76 -10.51 -0.09
C TYR A 185 6.76 -9.60 -0.83
N PRO A 186 8.08 -9.80 -0.69
CA PRO A 186 9.08 -8.83 -1.12
C PRO A 186 9.05 -8.54 -2.63
N ARG A 187 8.55 -9.48 -3.47
CA ARG A 187 8.37 -9.27 -4.91
C ARG A 187 7.38 -8.15 -5.22
N GLU A 188 6.34 -7.97 -4.41
CA GLU A 188 5.29 -6.97 -4.63
C GLU A 188 5.71 -5.55 -4.23
N PHE A 189 6.82 -5.42 -3.50
CA PHE A 189 7.36 -4.13 -3.04
C PHE A 189 8.62 -3.70 -3.80
N ARG A 190 8.99 -4.41 -4.88
CA ARG A 190 10.10 -4.04 -5.77
C ARG A 190 9.68 -2.96 -6.76
N ARG A 191 9.38 -1.77 -6.26
CA ARG A 191 8.86 -0.63 -7.02
C ARG A 191 8.99 0.64 -6.20
N SER A 192 8.84 1.82 -6.80
CA SER A 192 8.80 3.07 -6.04
C SER A 192 7.54 3.14 -5.16
N ALA A 193 7.52 4.07 -4.21
CA ALA A 193 6.32 4.32 -3.39
C ALA A 193 5.11 4.73 -4.25
N GLU A 194 5.33 5.56 -5.27
CA GLU A 194 4.30 6.04 -6.21
C GLU A 194 3.75 4.87 -7.05
N GLU A 195 4.63 4.01 -7.55
CA GLU A 195 4.24 2.80 -8.29
C GLU A 195 3.47 1.82 -7.39
N LEU A 196 3.87 1.71 -6.11
CA LEU A 196 3.16 0.91 -5.11
C LEU A 196 1.75 1.45 -4.89
N GLN A 197 1.57 2.77 -4.70
CA GLN A 197 0.26 3.37 -4.56
C GLN A 197 -0.60 3.18 -5.81
N ALA A 198 -0.04 3.39 -7.01
CA ALA A 198 -0.75 3.17 -8.27
C ALA A 198 -1.25 1.71 -8.40
N TRP A 199 -0.40 0.75 -8.03
CA TRP A 199 -0.78 -0.65 -7.98
C TRP A 199 -1.82 -0.94 -6.89
N ILE A 200 -1.76 -0.32 -5.72
CA ILE A 200 -2.79 -0.50 -4.68
C ILE A 200 -4.14 0.02 -5.18
N SER A 201 -4.16 1.22 -5.75
CA SER A 201 -5.37 1.99 -6.05
C SER A 201 -6.12 1.57 -7.31
N SER A 202 -5.48 0.91 -8.26
CA SER A 202 -6.15 0.38 -9.48
C SER A 202 -7.19 -0.74 -9.21
N GLY A 203 -7.54 -0.99 -7.94
CA GLY A 203 -8.22 -2.22 -7.46
C GLY A 203 -9.72 -2.05 -7.22
N ASN A 204 -10.28 -0.95 -7.71
CA ASN A 204 -11.68 -0.58 -7.50
C ASN A 204 -12.44 -0.28 -8.81
N THR A 205 -11.83 -0.60 -9.95
CA THR A 205 -12.47 -0.63 -11.26
C THR A 205 -12.88 -2.06 -11.57
N ASN A 206 -14.19 -2.33 -11.49
CA ASN A 206 -14.76 -3.23 -12.49
C ASN A 206 -14.62 -2.47 -13.81
N GLN A 207 -13.66 -2.92 -14.63
CA GLN A 207 -13.27 -2.45 -15.96
C GLN A 207 -12.53 -1.09 -16.04
N ASP A 208 -11.43 -1.11 -16.79
CA ASP A 208 -10.78 0.00 -17.49
C ASP A 208 -9.85 0.97 -16.72
N THR A 209 -8.83 0.42 -16.08
CA THR A 209 -7.46 1.00 -16.17
C THR A 209 -6.46 -0.14 -16.27
N LEU A 210 -6.55 -0.82 -17.40
CA LEU A 210 -5.51 -1.70 -17.90
C LEU A 210 -4.31 -0.81 -18.27
N GLY A 211 -3.16 -1.00 -17.60
CA GLY A 211 -1.99 -1.25 -18.43
C GLY A 211 -2.33 -2.45 -19.33
N PRO A 212 -1.88 -2.48 -20.59
CA PRO A 212 -2.45 -3.32 -21.64
C PRO A 212 -2.84 -4.71 -21.11
N SER A 213 -4.12 -5.08 -21.28
CA SER A 213 -4.58 -6.45 -21.07
C SER A 213 -3.62 -7.42 -21.75
N LEU A 214 -3.56 -8.67 -21.28
CA LEU A 214 -2.89 -9.74 -22.05
C LEU A 214 -3.38 -9.79 -23.51
N ASP A 215 -4.60 -9.32 -23.77
CA ASP A 215 -5.17 -9.21 -25.11
C ASP A 215 -4.70 -7.95 -25.88
N ASP A 216 -4.27 -6.91 -25.19
CA ASP A 216 -3.74 -5.65 -25.72
C ASP A 216 -2.23 -5.73 -26.02
N LEU A 217 -1.53 -6.72 -25.47
CA LEU A 217 -0.12 -7.00 -25.77
C LEU A 217 0.03 -7.63 -27.17
N GLU A 218 1.11 -7.29 -27.86
CA GLU A 218 1.41 -7.83 -29.18
C GLU A 218 1.59 -9.35 -29.11
N SER A 219 0.84 -10.11 -29.91
CA SER A 219 1.01 -11.56 -30.00
C SER A 219 2.30 -11.87 -30.72
N ILE A 220 3.11 -12.78 -30.16
CA ILE A 220 4.21 -13.39 -30.91
C ILE A 220 3.62 -14.13 -32.11
N PRO A 221 4.09 -13.87 -33.35
CA PRO A 221 3.66 -14.58 -34.54
C PRO A 221 3.70 -16.10 -34.35
N GLY A 222 2.70 -16.79 -34.86
CA GLY A 222 2.64 -18.25 -34.77
C GLY A 222 2.23 -18.85 -33.41
N SER A 223 2.12 -18.04 -32.34
CA SER A 223 1.67 -18.52 -31.02
C SER A 223 0.14 -18.62 -30.89
N GLY A 224 -0.61 -18.01 -31.81
CA GLY A 224 -2.07 -17.92 -31.74
C GLY A 224 -2.57 -17.17 -30.50
N GLY A 225 -1.87 -16.10 -30.10
CA GLY A 225 -2.21 -15.26 -28.94
C GLY A 225 -1.77 -15.83 -27.59
N ARG A 226 -1.07 -16.97 -27.58
CA ARG A 226 -0.62 -17.67 -26.36
C ARG A 226 0.68 -17.12 -25.78
N LEU A 227 1.49 -16.48 -26.60
CA LEU A 227 2.66 -15.73 -26.18
C LEU A 227 2.47 -14.27 -26.57
N ARG A 228 2.73 -13.38 -25.63
CA ARG A 228 2.50 -11.95 -25.77
C ARG A 228 3.76 -11.19 -25.38
N LYS A 229 4.11 -10.15 -26.13
CA LYS A 229 5.28 -9.33 -25.88
C LYS A 229 4.92 -8.18 -24.94
N ASP A 230 5.68 -8.04 -23.86
CA ASP A 230 5.56 -6.96 -22.88
C ASP A 230 6.94 -6.30 -22.69
N GLY A 231 7.18 -5.22 -23.43
CA GLY A 231 8.51 -4.61 -23.55
C GLY A 231 9.54 -5.58 -24.14
N ASP A 232 10.61 -5.85 -23.39
CA ASP A 232 11.66 -6.81 -23.74
C ASP A 232 11.37 -8.24 -23.24
N SER A 233 10.23 -8.45 -22.57
CA SER A 233 9.84 -9.73 -21.96
C SER A 233 8.74 -10.41 -22.77
N VAL A 234 8.64 -11.75 -22.63
CA VAL A 234 7.56 -12.54 -23.24
C VAL A 234 6.72 -13.17 -22.14
N VAL A 235 5.41 -12.96 -22.22
CA VAL A 235 4.43 -13.40 -21.21
C VAL A 235 3.56 -14.52 -21.78
N LEU A 236 3.30 -15.53 -20.96
CA LEU A 236 2.35 -16.60 -21.26
C LEU A 236 0.92 -16.08 -21.08
N ALA A 237 0.10 -16.10 -22.14
CA ALA A 237 -1.29 -15.67 -22.09
C ALA A 237 -2.30 -16.82 -21.81
N PHE A 238 -1.79 -18.04 -21.55
CA PHE A 238 -2.60 -19.25 -21.38
C PHE A 238 -2.01 -20.23 -20.35
N GLY A 239 -2.83 -21.21 -19.97
CA GLY A 239 -2.40 -22.32 -19.12
C GLY A 239 -2.17 -21.93 -17.65
N LYS A 240 -1.61 -22.87 -16.87
CA LYS A 240 -1.36 -22.70 -15.43
C LYS A 240 -0.38 -21.57 -15.07
N HIS A 241 0.43 -21.16 -16.04
CA HIS A 241 1.41 -20.08 -15.93
C HIS A 241 0.96 -18.79 -16.65
N LYS A 242 -0.35 -18.61 -16.87
CA LYS A 242 -0.91 -17.38 -17.47
C LYS A 242 -0.47 -16.14 -16.69
N ALA A 243 -0.16 -15.06 -17.41
CA ALA A 243 0.37 -13.79 -16.92
C ALA A 243 1.79 -13.87 -16.32
N ARG A 244 2.56 -14.93 -16.58
CA ARG A 244 3.94 -15.07 -16.13
C ARG A 244 4.93 -14.87 -17.27
N ASP A 245 6.08 -14.28 -16.95
CA ASP A 245 7.23 -14.18 -17.84
C ASP A 245 7.79 -15.57 -18.20
N LEU A 246 8.13 -15.72 -19.48
CA LEU A 246 8.59 -16.96 -20.10
C LEU A 246 9.95 -17.40 -19.55
N LEU A 247 10.89 -16.48 -19.34
CA LEU A 247 12.23 -16.79 -18.81
C LEU A 247 12.18 -17.20 -17.34
N VAL A 248 11.30 -16.56 -16.56
CA VAL A 248 11.04 -16.98 -15.18
C VAL A 248 10.49 -18.40 -15.15
N VAL A 249 9.53 -18.73 -16.01
CA VAL A 249 8.98 -20.10 -16.11
C VAL A 249 10.02 -21.08 -16.65
N ALA A 250 10.89 -20.66 -17.57
CA ALA A 250 11.99 -21.48 -18.08
C ALA A 250 12.98 -21.86 -16.98
N ASN A 251 13.28 -20.94 -16.07
CA ASN A 251 14.19 -21.18 -14.96
C ASN A 251 13.54 -22.02 -13.83
N GLU A 252 12.27 -21.75 -13.49
CA GLU A 252 11.58 -22.45 -12.41
C GLU A 252 11.04 -23.85 -12.82
N GLU A 253 10.53 -23.98 -14.03
CA GLU A 253 9.97 -25.23 -14.57
C GLU A 253 10.45 -25.50 -16.01
N PRO A 254 11.72 -25.87 -16.23
CA PRO A 254 12.25 -26.15 -17.57
C PRO A 254 11.46 -27.23 -18.34
N GLY A 255 10.82 -28.15 -17.61
CA GLY A 255 9.94 -29.17 -18.21
C GLY A 255 8.69 -28.60 -18.86
N TYR A 256 8.16 -27.47 -18.36
CA TYR A 256 7.03 -26.78 -18.96
C TYR A 256 7.41 -26.17 -20.31
N ILE A 257 8.61 -25.57 -20.41
CA ILE A 257 9.12 -25.02 -21.68
C ILE A 257 9.41 -26.14 -22.69
N ARG A 258 9.99 -27.26 -22.25
CA ARG A 258 10.18 -28.43 -23.13
C ARG A 258 8.85 -28.94 -23.69
N TRP A 259 7.78 -28.96 -22.90
CA TRP A 259 6.45 -29.30 -23.40
C TRP A 259 5.89 -28.23 -24.34
N LEU A 260 6.04 -26.95 -23.97
CA LEU A 260 5.57 -25.80 -24.74
C LEU A 260 6.15 -25.78 -26.16
N CYS A 261 7.42 -26.16 -26.32
CA CYS A 261 8.13 -26.26 -27.59
C CYS A 261 8.09 -27.66 -28.23
N SER A 262 7.35 -28.62 -27.66
CA SER A 262 7.23 -29.97 -28.22
C SER A 262 6.18 -30.05 -29.33
N PRO A 263 6.16 -31.13 -30.15
CA PRO A 263 5.07 -31.36 -31.10
C PRO A 263 3.67 -31.51 -30.47
N ALA A 264 3.60 -31.82 -29.17
CA ALA A 264 2.35 -31.86 -28.41
C ALA A 264 1.99 -30.50 -27.79
N GLY A 265 2.87 -29.50 -27.95
CA GLY A 265 2.68 -28.13 -27.49
C GLY A 265 1.79 -27.33 -28.45
N PRO A 266 1.26 -26.18 -28.00
CA PRO A 266 0.30 -25.39 -28.77
C PRO A 266 0.94 -24.33 -29.69
N LEU A 267 2.28 -24.30 -29.79
CA LEU A 267 3.03 -23.33 -30.61
C LEU A 267 3.38 -23.94 -31.97
N ASN A 268 3.41 -23.11 -33.02
CA ASN A 268 3.98 -23.50 -34.31
C ASN A 268 5.52 -23.30 -34.32
N GLN A 269 6.18 -23.68 -35.42
CA GLN A 269 7.64 -23.60 -35.52
C GLN A 269 8.18 -22.16 -35.36
N GLU A 270 7.51 -21.17 -35.96
CA GLU A 270 7.90 -19.75 -35.87
C GLU A 270 7.90 -19.24 -34.42
N ALA A 271 6.86 -19.59 -33.64
CA ALA A 271 6.80 -19.23 -32.22
C ALA A 271 7.81 -20.02 -31.37
N ILE A 272 8.13 -21.26 -31.75
CA ILE A 272 9.16 -22.05 -31.07
C ILE A 272 10.53 -21.41 -31.28
N ASP A 273 10.86 -21.00 -32.50
CA ASP A 273 12.13 -20.36 -32.81
C ASP A 273 12.29 -19.04 -32.03
N ALA A 274 11.23 -18.23 -31.96
CA ALA A 274 11.21 -17.01 -31.15
C ALA A 274 11.38 -17.26 -29.64
N VAL A 275 10.82 -18.36 -29.12
CA VAL A 275 11.03 -18.78 -27.73
C VAL A 275 12.49 -19.19 -27.49
N MET A 276 13.10 -19.91 -28.43
CA MET A 276 14.49 -20.39 -28.31
C MET A 276 15.53 -19.28 -28.46
N GLU A 277 15.21 -18.16 -29.13
CA GLU A 277 16.10 -16.98 -29.19
C GLU A 277 16.17 -16.20 -27.86
N LEU A 278 15.16 -16.36 -27.00
CA LEU A 278 15.04 -15.62 -25.74
C LEU A 278 15.67 -16.34 -24.54
N ILE A 279 15.76 -17.67 -24.59
CA ILE A 279 16.19 -18.55 -23.48
C ILE A 279 17.62 -19.05 -23.73
#